data_AF-A0A4Y2GYY9-F1
#
_entry.id   AF-A0A4Y2GYY9-F1
#
_cell.length_a   1.000
_cell.length_b   1.000
_cell.length_c   1.000
_cell.angle_alpha   90.00
_cell.angle_beta   90.00
_cell.angle_gamma   90.00
#
_symmetry.space_group_name_H-M   'P 1'
#
loop_
_entity.id
_entity.type
_entity.pdbx_description
1 polymer ?
#
loop_
_entity_poly.entity_id
_entity_poly.type
_entity_poly.pdbx_seq_one_letter_code
_entity_poly.pdbx_strand_id
1 'polypeptide(L)'
;MILSEEDRDATRFLWFRTEKDADGKTHLLNDILIYRFSRLPFGLSPSPLLLSASLRELVSKNSDTYPLAAKQLEGNSFIDGFIMGVCTEEAASALYFNMKNLMALIGLPLAK
;
A
#
# COMPACT_ATOMS: atom_id res chain seq x y z
N MET A 1 4.90 -7.30 -1.16
CA MET A 1 6.29 -6.93 -0.88
C MET A 1 6.68 -7.40 0.53
N ILE A 2 7.46 -8.49 0.62
CA ILE A 2 7.93 -9.05 1.90
C ILE A 2 9.26 -8.36 2.25
N LEU A 3 9.43 -7.95 3.50
CA LEU A 3 10.67 -7.36 3.96
C LEU A 3 11.67 -8.49 4.31
N SER A 4 12.92 -8.35 3.85
CA SER A 4 14.01 -9.27 4.17
C SER A 4 14.12 -9.40 5.69
N GLU A 5 14.45 -10.59 6.22
CA GLU A 5 14.48 -10.79 7.67
C GLU A 5 15.50 -9.89 8.38
N GLU A 6 16.61 -9.61 7.69
CA GLU A 6 17.68 -8.71 8.12
C GLU A 6 17.19 -7.27 8.29
N ASP A 7 16.36 -6.78 7.35
CA ASP A 7 15.85 -5.40 7.39
C ASP A 7 14.68 -5.21 8.37
N ARG A 8 14.01 -6.30 8.81
CA ARG A 8 12.86 -6.20 9.75
C ARG A 8 13.26 -5.54 11.06
N ASP A 9 14.51 -5.73 11.48
CA ASP A 9 15.02 -5.19 12.74
C ASP A 9 15.05 -3.66 12.76
N ALA A 10 15.25 -3.04 11.59
CA ALA A 10 15.26 -1.60 11.41
C ALA A 10 13.85 -0.97 11.48
N THR A 11 12.80 -1.79 11.52
CA THR A 11 11.40 -1.35 11.48
C THR A 11 10.67 -1.58 12.81
N ARG A 12 11.41 -1.66 13.92
CA ARG A 12 10.82 -1.85 15.24
C ARG A 12 9.99 -0.63 15.67
N PHE A 13 8.85 -0.89 16.29
CA PHE A 13 8.05 0.13 16.95
C PHE A 13 7.53 -0.36 18.29
N LEU A 14 7.31 0.60 19.19
CA LEU A 14 6.79 0.35 20.52
C LEU A 14 5.27 0.49 20.53
N TRP A 15 4.61 -0.34 21.33
CA TRP A 15 3.18 -0.28 21.55
C TRP A 15 2.86 -0.53 23.00
N PHE A 16 1.80 0.09 23.53
CA PHE A 16 1.34 -0.18 24.88
C PHE A 16 0.41 -1.39 24.88
N ARG A 17 0.59 -2.30 25.82
CA ARG A 17 -0.43 -3.33 26.05
C ARG A 17 -1.71 -2.65 26.53
N THR A 18 -2.85 -3.11 26.03
CA THR A 18 -4.16 -2.57 26.41
C THR A 18 -5.04 -3.64 27.03
N GLU A 19 -5.87 -3.25 27.99
CA GLU A 19 -6.94 -4.06 28.54
C GLU A 19 -8.27 -3.33 28.44
N LYS A 20 -9.37 -4.08 28.41
CA LYS A 20 -10.72 -3.53 28.48
C LYS A 20 -11.31 -3.84 29.84
N ASP A 21 -11.88 -2.84 30.50
CA ASP A 21 -12.65 -3.06 31.72
C ASP A 21 -14.06 -3.62 31.43
N ALA A 22 -14.81 -3.88 32.50
CA ALA A 22 -16.18 -4.40 32.41
C ALA A 22 -17.14 -3.44 31.68
N ASP A 23 -16.83 -2.14 31.66
CA ASP A 23 -17.59 -1.10 30.95
C ASP A 23 -17.12 -0.88 29.50
N GLY A 24 -16.14 -1.67 29.05
CA GLY A 24 -15.58 -1.65 27.69
C GLY A 24 -14.56 -0.53 27.44
N LYS A 25 -14.15 0.22 28.46
CA LYS A 25 -13.15 1.28 28.35
C LYS A 25 -11.76 0.66 28.25
N THR A 26 -10.94 1.21 27.35
CA THR A 26 -9.58 0.74 27.11
C THR A 26 -8.60 1.45 28.02
N HIS A 27 -7.80 0.69 28.76
CA HIS A 27 -6.74 1.19 29.63
C HIS A 27 -5.37 0.78 29.08
N LEU A 28 -4.40 1.69 29.13
CA LEU A 28 -3.01 1.40 28.77
C LEU A 28 -2.31 0.81 29.99
N LEU A 29 -1.66 -0.33 29.80
CA LEU A 29 -0.78 -0.93 30.79
C LEU A 29 0.64 -0.37 30.63
N ASN A 30 1.42 -0.43 31.71
CA ASN A 30 2.83 -0.01 31.70
C ASN A 30 3.75 -0.99 30.95
N ASP A 31 3.21 -2.11 30.47
CA ASP A 31 3.94 -3.08 29.67
C ASP A 31 4.11 -2.58 28.22
N ILE A 32 5.37 -2.39 27.81
CA ILE A 32 5.72 -2.01 26.43
C ILE A 32 5.93 -3.28 25.60
N LEU A 33 5.21 -3.37 24.49
CA LEU A 33 5.35 -4.40 23.46
C LEU A 33 6.23 -3.85 22.33
N ILE A 34 7.11 -4.71 21.80
CA ILE A 34 7.94 -4.38 20.64
C ILE A 34 7.44 -5.19 19.45
N TYR A 35 7.02 -4.48 18.41
CA TYR A 35 6.61 -5.07 17.13
C TYR A 35 7.62 -4.71 16.05
N ARG A 36 7.59 -5.47 14.94
CA ARG A 36 8.39 -5.22 13.74
C ARG A 36 7.55 -5.53 12.51
N PHE A 37 7.80 -4.83 11.40
CA PHE A 37 7.08 -5.10 10.17
C PHE A 37 7.65 -6.33 9.45
N SER A 38 6.77 -7.18 8.92
CA SER A 38 7.15 -8.31 8.05
C SER A 38 6.99 -7.99 6.56
N ARG A 39 6.36 -6.86 6.25
CA ARG A 39 6.12 -6.31 4.92
C ARG A 39 6.59 -4.87 4.92
N LEU A 40 6.97 -4.34 3.76
CA LEU A 40 7.41 -2.94 3.66
C LEU A 40 6.32 -2.00 4.21
N PRO A 41 6.60 -1.22 5.27
CA PRO A 41 5.64 -0.25 5.77
C PRO A 41 5.58 1.01 4.89
N PHE A 42 4.44 1.68 4.92
CA PHE A 42 4.28 3.01 4.36
C PHE A 42 5.09 4.03 5.20
N GLY A 43 5.66 5.03 4.54
CA GLY A 43 6.37 6.13 5.22
C GLY A 43 7.86 5.91 5.50
N LEU A 44 8.45 4.75 5.17
CA LEU A 44 9.92 4.64 5.14
C LEU A 44 10.48 5.38 3.92
N SER A 45 11.61 6.06 4.07
CA SER A 45 12.30 6.73 2.95
C SER A 45 12.51 5.84 1.70
N PRO A 46 12.88 4.54 1.81
CA PRO A 46 12.96 3.66 0.63
C PRO A 46 11.60 3.17 0.11
N SER A 47 10.52 3.32 0.87
CA SER A 47 9.21 2.74 0.54
C SER A 47 8.65 3.23 -0.80
N PRO A 48 8.69 4.55 -1.11
CA PRO A 48 8.28 5.06 -2.42
C PRO A 48 9.10 4.51 -3.58
N LEU A 49 10.41 4.31 -3.37
CA LEU A 49 11.30 3.79 -4.41
C LEU A 49 11.00 2.33 -4.72
N LEU A 50 10.84 1.50 -3.68
CA LEU A 50 10.51 0.09 -3.83
C LEU A 50 9.10 -0.10 -4.41
N LEU A 51 8.14 0.72 -3.98
CA LEU A 51 6.79 0.75 -4.55
C LEU A 51 6.83 1.15 -6.02
N SER A 52 7.54 2.22 -6.37
CA SER A 52 7.69 2.69 -7.76
C SER A 52 8.32 1.62 -8.66
N ALA A 53 9.38 0.94 -8.20
CA ALA A 53 10.00 -0.15 -8.94
C ALA A 53 9.03 -1.31 -9.18
N SER A 54 8.26 -1.69 -8.15
CA SER A 54 7.26 -2.75 -8.23
C SER A 54 6.09 -2.38 -9.15
N LEU A 55 5.65 -1.12 -9.13
CA LEU A 55 4.60 -0.60 -10.02
C LEU A 55 5.08 -0.57 -11.47
N ARG A 56 6.33 -0.16 -11.74
CA ARG A 56 6.92 -0.21 -13.09
C ARG A 56 6.98 -1.63 -13.62
N GLU A 57 7.39 -2.59 -12.80
CA GLU A 57 7.42 -4.00 -13.19
C GLU A 57 6.00 -4.55 -13.45
N LEU A 58 5.04 -4.21 -12.60
CA LEU A 58 3.63 -4.58 -12.77
C LEU A 58 3.08 -4.04 -14.10
N VAL A 59 3.32 -2.76 -14.39
CA VAL A 59 2.88 -2.11 -15.62
C VAL A 59 3.54 -2.76 -16.85
N SER A 60 4.85 -2.96 -16.83
CA SER A 60 5.58 -3.58 -17.93
C SER A 60 5.09 -4.99 -18.26
N LYS A 61 4.62 -5.76 -17.27
CA LYS A 61 4.12 -7.13 -17.47
C LYS A 61 2.66 -7.20 -17.91
N ASN A 62 1.89 -6.12 -17.73
CA ASN A 62 0.44 -6.13 -17.89
C ASN A 62 -0.08 -5.01 -18.80
N SER A 63 0.82 -4.32 -19.50
CA SER A 63 0.48 -3.22 -20.41
C SER A 63 -0.49 -3.63 -21.52
N ASP A 64 -0.37 -4.87 -22.01
CA ASP A 64 -1.22 -5.38 -23.08
C ASP A 64 -2.65 -5.68 -22.59
N THR A 65 -2.77 -6.12 -21.34
CA THR A 65 -4.07 -6.46 -20.72
C THR A 65 -4.77 -5.23 -20.15
N TYR A 66 -4.01 -4.27 -19.61
CA TYR A 66 -4.54 -3.07 -18.95
C TYR A 66 -3.88 -1.77 -19.47
N PRO A 67 -3.97 -1.46 -20.77
CA PRO A 67 -3.22 -0.36 -21.38
C PRO A 67 -3.56 1.01 -20.79
N LEU A 68 -4.84 1.24 -20.44
CA LEU A 68 -5.28 2.48 -19.82
C LEU A 68 -4.74 2.64 -18.39
N ALA A 69 -4.77 1.58 -17.57
CA ALA A 69 -4.27 1.63 -16.20
C ALA A 69 -2.74 1.73 -16.16
N ALA A 70 -2.06 0.99 -17.05
CA ALA A 70 -0.62 1.07 -17.27
C ALA A 70 -0.15 2.51 -17.53
N LYS A 71 -0.77 3.18 -18.51
CA LYS A 71 -0.45 4.56 -18.86
C LYS A 71 -0.65 5.54 -17.71
N GLN A 72 -1.68 5.35 -16.89
CA GLN A 72 -1.96 6.22 -15.75
C GLN A 72 -0.98 6.01 -14.59
N LEU A 73 -0.57 4.77 -14.31
CA LEU A 73 0.41 4.46 -13.27
C LEU A 73 1.81 4.99 -13.58
N GLU A 74 2.22 4.98 -14.85
CA GLU A 74 3.50 5.55 -15.29
C GLU A 74 3.53 7.08 -15.20
N GLY A 75 2.41 7.75 -15.49
CA GLY A 75 2.36 9.21 -15.57
C GLY A 75 1.96 9.94 -14.29
N ASN A 76 1.21 9.29 -13.39
CA ASN A 76 0.50 9.98 -12.31
C ASN A 76 0.74 9.39 -10.90
N SER A 77 1.78 8.58 -10.70
CA SER A 77 2.15 8.08 -9.37
C SER A 77 2.97 9.11 -8.59
N PHE A 78 2.57 9.38 -7.34
CA PHE A 78 3.30 10.23 -6.40
C PHE A 78 3.40 9.53 -5.04
N ILE A 79 4.62 9.10 -4.68
CA ILE A 79 4.94 8.44 -3.42
C ILE A 79 4.13 7.14 -3.23
N ASP A 80 3.02 7.19 -2.52
CA ASP A 80 2.10 6.09 -2.22
C ASP A 80 0.69 6.30 -2.80
N GLY A 81 0.44 7.46 -3.40
CA GLY A 81 -0.82 7.80 -4.05
C GLY A 81 -0.69 7.90 -5.57
N PHE A 82 -1.83 7.90 -6.24
CA PHE A 82 -1.94 8.32 -7.64
C PHE A 82 -3.24 9.10 -7.82
N ILE A 83 -3.21 10.09 -8.70
CA ILE A 83 -4.38 10.90 -9.04
C ILE A 83 -4.68 10.68 -10.52
N MET A 84 -5.93 10.36 -10.85
CA MET A 84 -6.36 10.17 -12.23
C MET A 84 -7.58 11.04 -12.51
N GLY A 85 -7.64 11.59 -13.72
CA GLY A 85 -8.76 12.38 -14.20
C GLY A 85 -9.22 11.89 -15.58
N VAL A 86 -10.53 11.82 -15.77
CA VAL A 86 -11.17 11.51 -17.04
C VAL A 86 -12.41 12.38 -17.21
N CYS A 87 -12.84 12.58 -18.45
CA CYS A 87 -13.88 13.56 -18.78
C CYS A 87 -15.32 13.05 -18.60
N THR A 88 -15.52 11.76 -18.36
CA THR A 88 -16.87 11.17 -18.20
C THR A 88 -16.92 10.19 -17.03
N GLU A 89 -18.10 10.01 -16.46
CA GLU A 89 -18.33 9.11 -15.32
C GLU A 89 -18.12 7.64 -15.72
N GLU A 90 -18.54 7.26 -16.92
CA GLU A 90 -18.38 5.90 -17.44
C GLU A 90 -16.90 5.55 -17.61
N ALA A 91 -16.11 6.50 -18.13
CA ALA A 91 -14.67 6.34 -18.24
C ALA A 91 -14.00 6.25 -16.87
N ALA A 92 -14.52 7.00 -15.87
CA ALA A 92 -13.98 6.98 -14.50
C ALA A 92 -14.22 5.63 -13.84
N SER A 93 -15.43 5.10 -13.98
CA SER A 93 -15.81 3.79 -13.49
C SER A 93 -14.96 2.68 -14.12
N ALA A 94 -14.85 2.67 -15.46
CA ALA A 94 -14.04 1.69 -16.18
C ALA A 94 -12.56 1.75 -15.76
N LEU A 95 -12.00 2.95 -15.63
CA LEU A 95 -10.61 3.14 -15.21
C LEU A 95 -10.38 2.68 -13.77
N TYR A 96 -11.31 2.96 -12.85
CA TYR A 96 -11.26 2.50 -11.47
C TYR A 96 -11.21 0.97 -11.39
N PHE A 97 -12.10 0.27 -12.11
CA PHE A 97 -12.11 -1.20 -12.11
C PHE A 97 -10.84 -1.79 -12.73
N ASN A 98 -10.34 -1.21 -13.83
CA ASN A 98 -9.08 -1.63 -14.44
C ASN A 98 -7.91 -1.48 -13.46
N MET A 99 -7.82 -0.34 -12.76
CA MET A 99 -6.76 -0.11 -11.80
C MET A 99 -6.88 -1.04 -10.59
N LYS A 100 -8.09 -1.22 -10.07
CA LYS A 100 -8.35 -2.14 -8.96
C LYS A 100 -7.93 -3.57 -9.29
N ASN A 101 -8.22 -4.04 -10.50
CA ASN A 101 -7.85 -5.38 -10.95
C ASN A 101 -6.34 -5.51 -11.15
N LEU A 102 -5.70 -4.52 -11.79
CA LEU A 102 -4.24 -4.50 -11.99
C LEU A 102 -3.48 -4.53 -10.66
N MET A 103 -3.89 -3.69 -9.70
CA MET A 103 -3.27 -3.58 -8.38
C MET A 103 -3.51 -4.83 -7.51
N ALA A 104 -4.63 -5.52 -7.71
CA ALA A 104 -4.90 -6.80 -7.04
C ALA A 104 -3.90 -7.91 -7.44
N LEU A 105 -3.31 -7.87 -8.64
CA LEU A 105 -2.33 -8.86 -9.09
C LEU A 105 -1.07 -8.92 -8.22
N ILE A 106 -0.71 -7.82 -7.57
CA ILE A 106 0.46 -7.74 -6.67
C ILE A 106 0.07 -7.73 -5.18
N GLY A 107 -1.20 -7.98 -4.88
CA GLY A 107 -1.72 -7.97 -3.51
C GLY A 107 -1.70 -6.58 -2.85
N LEU A 108 -1.80 -5.51 -3.64
CA LEU A 108 -1.92 -4.14 -3.17
C LEU A 108 -3.28 -3.56 -3.59
N PRO A 109 -4.41 -4.05 -3.05
CA PRO A 109 -5.72 -3.55 -3.46
C PRO A 109 -5.85 -2.06 -3.17
N LEU A 110 -6.50 -1.33 -4.07
CA LEU A 110 -6.80 0.08 -3.86
C LEU A 110 -7.72 0.25 -2.64
N ALA A 111 -7.24 1.03 -1.66
CA ALA A 111 -8.05 1.49 -0.55
C ALA A 111 -8.85 2.74 -0.95
N LYS A 112 -9.97 2.93 -0.27
CA LYS A 112 -10.94 4.01 -0.51
C LYS A 112 -10.50 5.31 0.16
#